data_AF-A0A412IRX7-F1
#
_entry.id   AF-A0A412IRX7-F1
#
_cell.length_a   1.000
_cell.length_b   1.000
_cell.length_c   1.000
_cell.angle_alpha   90.00
_cell.angle_beta   90.00
_cell.angle_gamma   90.00
#
_symmetry.space_group_name_H-M   'P 1'
#
loop_
_entity.id
_entity.type
_entity.pdbx_description
1 polymer ?
#
loop_
_entity_poly.entity_id
_entity_poly.type
_entity_poly.pdbx_seq_one_letter_code
_entity_poly.pdbx_strand_id
1 'polypeptide(L)'
;MKVNMQMVLDFDDKIDKIREKHYKGATKSDYRASFLCNQIIDSYGISDEDKLKEKIKEDANLPKSPRTLTFRVGSHARLLDIAKSLNVTPATALRGLIELNADEEAESDMQEETGPSPDVELKLRTIKEKIKELQDLVEELEKDIRK
;
A
#
# COMPACT_ATOMS: atom_id res chain seq x y z
N MET A 1 11.88 -3.52 8.46
CA MET A 1 11.78 -4.44 9.61
C MET A 1 11.16 -5.75 9.16
N LYS A 2 11.74 -6.90 9.52
CA LYS A 2 11.14 -8.22 9.26
C LYS A 2 10.30 -8.65 10.46
N VAL A 3 9.08 -9.10 10.24
CA VAL A 3 8.13 -9.49 11.28
C VAL A 3 7.45 -10.79 10.87
N ASN A 4 7.30 -11.72 11.81
CA ASN A 4 6.51 -12.93 11.61
C ASN A 4 5.06 -12.66 12.01
N MET A 5 4.15 -12.88 11.07
CA MET A 5 2.71 -12.64 11.23
C MET A 5 1.97 -13.95 11.01
N GLN A 6 0.96 -14.23 11.82
CA GLN A 6 0.02 -15.32 11.55
C GLN A 6 -0.93 -14.85 10.45
N MET A 7 -0.84 -15.43 9.25
CA MET A 7 -1.68 -15.08 8.11
C MET A 7 -2.63 -16.22 7.79
N VAL A 8 -3.80 -15.92 7.24
CA VAL A 8 -4.75 -16.92 6.76
C VAL A 8 -4.11 -17.80 5.67
N LEU A 9 -4.54 -19.05 5.56
CA LEU A 9 -3.94 -20.00 4.61
C LEU A 9 -4.03 -19.54 3.16
N ASP A 10 -5.11 -18.84 2.81
CA ASP A 10 -5.37 -18.26 1.48
C ASP A 10 -4.70 -16.88 1.29
N PHE A 11 -3.76 -16.51 2.15
CA PHE A 11 -3.04 -15.23 2.08
C PHE A 11 -2.42 -14.97 0.71
N ASP A 12 -1.76 -15.97 0.11
CA ASP A 12 -1.10 -15.79 -1.18
C ASP A 12 -2.13 -15.54 -2.29
N ASP A 13 -3.29 -16.19 -2.23
CA ASP A 13 -4.38 -15.99 -3.20
C ASP A 13 -5.00 -14.59 -3.08
N LYS A 14 -5.19 -14.10 -1.85
CA LYS A 14 -5.69 -12.74 -1.59
C LYS A 14 -4.72 -11.68 -2.08
N ILE A 15 -3.43 -11.88 -1.84
CA ILE A 15 -2.39 -10.99 -2.35
C ILE A 15 -2.35 -11.02 -3.88
N ASP A 16 -2.57 -12.18 -4.51
CA ASP A 16 -2.63 -12.31 -5.96
C ASP A 16 -3.84 -11.56 -6.55
N LYS A 17 -5.02 -11.68 -5.94
CA LYS A 17 -6.22 -10.89 -6.31
C LYS A 17 -5.97 -9.38 -6.21
N ILE A 18 -5.38 -8.93 -5.11
CA ILE A 18 -5.04 -7.51 -4.92
C ILE A 18 -4.04 -7.05 -5.98
N ARG A 19 -3.03 -7.88 -6.31
CA ARG A 19 -2.06 -7.56 -7.36
C ARG A 19 -2.76 -7.41 -8.71
N GLU A 20 -3.63 -8.35 -9.07
CA GLU A 20 -4.36 -8.32 -10.34
C GLU A 20 -5.27 -7.10 -10.44
N LYS A 21 -5.96 -6.75 -9.35
CA LYS A 21 -6.83 -5.57 -9.25
C LYS A 21 -6.08 -4.27 -9.50
N HIS A 22 -4.93 -4.07 -8.87
CA HIS A 22 -4.21 -2.78 -8.91
C HIS A 22 -3.08 -2.72 -9.94
N TYR A 23 -2.57 -3.87 -10.40
CA TYR A 23 -1.38 -3.98 -11.24
C TYR A 23 -1.58 -5.07 -12.31
N LYS A 24 -2.49 -4.81 -13.26
CA LYS A 24 -2.80 -5.75 -14.35
C LYS A 24 -1.54 -6.22 -15.08
N GLY A 25 -1.42 -7.54 -15.25
CA GLY A 25 -0.27 -8.18 -15.91
C GLY A 25 1.02 -8.26 -15.07
N ALA A 26 1.02 -7.77 -13.83
CA ALA A 26 2.20 -7.82 -12.98
C ALA A 26 2.40 -9.18 -12.30
N THR A 27 3.66 -9.56 -12.15
CA THR A 27 4.07 -10.84 -11.55
C THR A 27 4.37 -10.70 -10.05
N LYS A 28 4.55 -11.84 -9.37
CA LYS A 28 4.99 -11.89 -7.96
C LYS A 28 6.37 -11.24 -7.76
N SER A 29 7.23 -11.22 -8.79
CA SER A 29 8.53 -10.54 -8.74
C SER A 29 8.41 -9.02 -8.77
N ASP A 30 7.45 -8.50 -9.54
CA ASP A 30 7.24 -7.05 -9.71
C ASP A 30 6.67 -6.44 -8.43
N TYR A 31 5.60 -7.06 -7.90
CA TYR A 31 4.95 -6.61 -6.67
C TYR A 31 4.84 -7.75 -5.66
N ARG A 32 5.85 -7.83 -4.80
CA ARG A 32 5.91 -8.81 -3.72
C ARG A 32 4.82 -8.56 -2.67
N ALA A 33 4.39 -9.63 -1.98
CA ALA A 33 3.39 -9.54 -0.92
C ALA A 33 3.70 -8.47 0.14
N SER A 34 4.98 -8.36 0.55
CA SER A 34 5.40 -7.32 1.49
C SER A 34 5.18 -5.92 0.95
N PHE A 35 5.45 -5.65 -0.33
CA PHE A 35 5.19 -4.34 -0.93
C PHE A 35 3.70 -3.99 -0.85
N LEU A 36 2.85 -4.93 -1.26
CA LEU A 36 1.39 -4.76 -1.24
C LEU A 36 0.86 -4.53 0.17
N CYS A 37 1.32 -5.31 1.16
CA CYS A 37 0.95 -5.12 2.56
C CYS A 37 1.31 -3.71 3.07
N ASN A 38 2.49 -3.18 2.73
CA ASN A 38 2.85 -1.82 3.13
C ASN A 38 1.96 -0.76 2.45
N GLN A 39 1.62 -0.95 1.17
CA GLN A 39 0.72 -0.02 0.46
C GLN A 39 -0.66 0.02 1.11
N ILE A 40 -1.25 -1.15 1.36
CA ILE A 40 -2.57 -1.28 2.01
C ILE A 40 -2.61 -0.57 3.36
N ILE A 41 -1.56 -0.74 4.19
CA ILE A 41 -1.48 -0.06 5.49
C ILE A 41 -1.39 1.45 5.31
N ASP A 42 -0.56 1.91 4.37
CA ASP A 42 -0.32 3.34 4.16
C ASP A 42 -1.53 4.05 3.54
N SER A 43 -2.30 3.36 2.70
CA SER A 43 -3.51 3.89 2.04
C SER A 43 -4.76 3.85 2.91
N TYR A 44 -4.77 3.05 3.99
CA TYR A 44 -5.95 2.90 4.84
C TYR A 44 -6.39 4.21 5.51
N GLY A 45 -7.64 4.62 5.27
CA GLY A 45 -8.27 5.80 5.87
C GLY A 45 -9.20 5.46 7.03
N ILE A 46 -9.37 6.39 7.97
CA ILE A 46 -10.27 6.23 9.14
C ILE A 46 -11.74 6.07 8.72
N SER A 47 -12.11 6.58 7.53
CA SER A 47 -13.45 6.42 6.94
C SER A 47 -13.86 4.95 6.74
N ASP A 48 -12.90 4.02 6.68
CA ASP A 48 -13.15 2.60 6.44
C ASP A 48 -13.09 1.76 7.73
N GLU A 49 -13.14 2.39 8.91
CA GLU A 49 -13.04 1.70 10.21
C GLU A 49 -14.16 0.68 10.45
N ASP A 50 -15.40 1.01 10.10
CA ASP A 50 -16.52 0.08 10.32
C ASP A 50 -16.45 -1.13 9.40
N LYS A 51 -16.07 -0.93 8.12
CA LYS A 51 -15.84 -2.03 7.17
C LYS A 51 -14.68 -2.92 7.64
N LEU A 52 -13.60 -2.31 8.14
CA LEU A 52 -12.48 -3.06 8.69
C LEU A 52 -12.89 -3.89 9.93
N LYS A 53 -13.71 -3.34 10.82
CA LYS A 53 -14.25 -4.07 11.97
C LYS A 53 -15.09 -5.26 11.55
N GLU A 54 -15.88 -5.15 10.48
CA GLU A 54 -16.66 -6.25 9.92
C GLU A 54 -15.74 -7.39 9.45
N LYS A 55 -14.73 -7.08 8.64
CA LYS A 55 -13.75 -8.06 8.16
C LYS A 55 -12.95 -8.72 9.27
N ILE A 56 -12.64 -7.98 10.33
CA ILE A 56 -11.97 -8.54 11.52
C ILE A 56 -12.84 -9.56 12.25
N LYS A 57 -14.17 -9.41 12.28
CA LYS A 57 -15.07 -10.38 12.91
C LYS A 57 -15.08 -11.71 12.15
N GLU A 58 -15.00 -11.66 10.82
CA GLU A 58 -14.96 -12.83 9.94
C GLU A 58 -13.63 -13.63 10.08
N ASP A 59 -12.54 -12.97 10.47
CA ASP A 59 -11.20 -13.57 10.61
C ASP A 59 -11.05 -14.57 11.78
N ALA A 60 -11.88 -14.47 12.82
CA ALA A 60 -11.64 -15.13 14.11
C ALA A 60 -11.39 -16.65 13.99
N ASN A 61 -12.14 -17.33 13.13
CA ASN A 61 -12.14 -18.80 13.03
C ASN A 61 -11.33 -19.35 11.84
N LEU A 62 -10.66 -18.50 11.06
CA LEU A 62 -9.93 -18.95 9.88
C LEU A 62 -8.61 -19.65 10.27
N PRO A 63 -8.20 -20.71 9.57
CA PRO A 63 -6.91 -21.37 9.79
C PRO A 63 -5.76 -20.44 9.39
N LYS A 64 -4.69 -20.42 10.21
CA LYS A 64 -3.58 -19.46 10.10
C LYS A 64 -2.23 -20.19 10.09
N SER A 65 -1.27 -19.61 9.36
CA SER A 65 0.12 -20.08 9.29
C SER A 65 1.10 -18.91 9.42
N PRO A 66 2.30 -19.13 9.97
CA PRO A 66 3.30 -18.08 10.10
C PRO A 66 3.86 -17.66 8.73
N ARG A 67 3.89 -16.35 8.47
CA ARG A 67 4.53 -15.74 7.30
C ARG A 67 5.48 -14.63 7.74
N THR A 68 6.67 -14.59 7.13
CA THR A 68 7.62 -13.50 7.35
C THR A 68 7.37 -12.38 6.35
N LEU A 69 7.00 -11.20 6.86
CA LEU A 69 6.76 -10.00 6.07
C LEU A 69 7.77 -8.92 6.39
N THR A 70 8.12 -8.11 5.39
CA THR A 70 9.01 -6.96 5.56
C THR A 70 8.22 -5.67 5.50
N PHE A 71 8.24 -4.90 6.57
CA PHE A 71 7.58 -3.60 6.67
C PHE A 71 8.57 -2.44 6.63
N ARG A 72 8.17 -1.33 6.02
CA ARG A 72 8.78 -0.01 6.24
C ARG A 72 8.51 0.41 7.68
N VAL A 73 9.41 1.22 8.26
CA VAL A 73 9.27 1.66 9.66
C VAL A 73 7.96 2.43 9.88
N GLY A 74 7.62 3.34 8.96
CA GLY A 74 6.37 4.11 9.00
C GLY A 74 5.13 3.23 8.90
N SER A 75 5.07 2.32 7.93
CA SER A 75 3.94 1.40 7.75
C SER A 75 3.78 0.46 8.95
N HIS A 76 4.88 -0.03 9.53
CA HIS A 76 4.80 -0.84 10.74
C HIS A 76 4.22 -0.04 11.91
N ALA A 77 4.70 1.18 12.15
CA ALA A 77 4.15 2.04 13.21
C ALA A 77 2.65 2.31 13.01
N ARG A 78 2.25 2.63 11.78
CA ARG A 78 0.84 2.84 11.43
C ARG A 78 -0.02 1.59 11.67
N LEU A 79 0.49 0.40 11.32
CA LEU A 79 -0.21 -0.86 11.62
C LEU A 79 -0.40 -1.06 13.13
N LEU A 80 0.59 -0.71 13.96
CA LEU A 80 0.46 -0.77 15.41
C LEU A 80 -0.61 0.21 15.92
N ASP A 81 -0.66 1.42 15.37
CA ASP A 81 -1.65 2.43 15.75
C ASP A 81 -3.08 1.98 15.39
N ILE A 82 -3.28 1.44 14.19
CA ILE A 82 -4.57 0.86 13.75
C ILE A 82 -4.97 -0.31 14.65
N ALA A 83 -4.04 -1.22 14.94
CA ALA A 83 -4.32 -2.37 15.79
C ALA A 83 -4.70 -1.93 17.22
N LYS A 84 -4.03 -0.90 17.73
CA LYS A 84 -4.32 -0.31 19.04
C LYS A 84 -5.68 0.37 19.09
N SER A 85 -6.06 1.15 18.07
CA SER A 85 -7.37 1.83 18.03
C SER A 85 -8.52 0.83 18.00
N LEU A 86 -8.33 -0.31 17.32
CA LEU A 86 -9.32 -1.38 17.20
C LEU A 86 -9.26 -2.41 18.34
N ASN A 87 -8.29 -2.28 19.26
CA ASN A 87 -8.04 -3.24 20.34
C ASN A 87 -7.86 -4.69 19.85
N VAL A 88 -7.06 -4.87 18.79
CA VAL A 88 -6.72 -6.18 18.21
C VAL A 88 -5.20 -6.33 18.03
N THR A 89 -4.77 -7.53 17.63
CA THR A 89 -3.35 -7.73 17.28
C THR A 89 -3.00 -7.09 15.93
N PRO A 90 -1.73 -6.68 15.70
CA PRO A 90 -1.28 -6.19 14.40
C PRO A 90 -1.53 -7.18 13.26
N ALA A 91 -1.42 -8.48 13.54
CA ALA A 91 -1.70 -9.52 12.56
C ALA A 91 -3.19 -9.57 12.20
N THR A 92 -4.08 -9.44 13.18
CA THR A 92 -5.54 -9.36 12.95
C THR A 92 -5.91 -8.12 12.16
N ALA A 93 -5.37 -6.96 12.52
CA ALA A 93 -5.61 -5.72 11.77
C ALA A 93 -5.14 -5.87 10.31
N LEU A 94 -3.94 -6.40 10.07
CA LEU A 94 -3.42 -6.61 8.73
C LEU A 94 -4.27 -7.59 7.90
N ARG A 95 -4.74 -8.68 8.50
CA ARG A 95 -5.63 -9.64 7.81
C ARG A 95 -6.94 -8.98 7.41
N GLY A 96 -7.57 -8.21 8.30
CA GLY A 96 -8.78 -7.45 7.98
C GLY A 96 -8.55 -6.42 6.87
N LEU A 97 -7.42 -5.73 6.88
CA LEU A 97 -7.05 -4.77 5.82
C LEU A 97 -6.85 -5.46 4.46
N ILE A 98 -6.23 -6.64 4.44
CA ILE A 98 -6.07 -7.45 3.23
C ILE A 98 -7.43 -7.91 2.72
N GLU A 99 -8.30 -8.37 3.62
CA GLU A 99 -9.66 -8.81 3.26
C GLU A 99 -10.43 -7.65 2.62
N LEU A 100 -10.42 -6.49 3.25
CA LEU A 100 -11.09 -5.29 2.75
C LEU A 100 -10.65 -4.94 1.32
N ASN A 101 -9.34 -5.02 1.05
CA ASN A 101 -8.80 -4.70 -0.28
C ASN A 101 -9.08 -5.79 -1.33
N ALA A 102 -9.19 -7.05 -0.89
CA ALA A 102 -9.51 -8.19 -1.75
C ALA A 102 -11.02 -8.32 -2.05
N ASP A 103 -11.88 -7.92 -1.11
CA ASP A 103 -13.35 -8.06 -1.15
C ASP A 103 -14.06 -6.84 -1.68
N GLU A 104 -13.42 -5.66 -1.72
CA GLU A 104 -13.93 -4.57 -2.54
C GLU A 104 -14.01 -5.08 -3.97
N GLU A 105 -15.20 -5.57 -4.37
CA GLU A 105 -15.60 -5.69 -5.77
C GLU A 105 -15.12 -4.40 -6.41
N ALA A 106 -14.43 -4.52 -7.55
CA ALA A 106 -14.14 -3.35 -8.33
C ALA A 106 -15.44 -2.55 -8.38
N GLU A 107 -15.43 -1.29 -7.93
CA GLU A 107 -16.35 -0.31 -8.50
C GLU A 107 -15.98 -0.25 -9.99
N SER A 108 -16.45 -1.27 -10.68
CA SER A 108 -16.44 -1.52 -12.09
C SER A 108 -17.73 -0.89 -12.58
N ASP A 109 -17.85 0.40 -12.35
CA ASP A 109 -18.64 1.27 -13.19
C ASP A 109 -17.97 2.65 -13.16
N MET A 110 -17.43 3.01 -14.33
CA MET A 110 -16.75 4.25 -14.68
C MET A 110 -15.24 4.32 -14.39
N GLN A 111 -14.45 3.66 -15.24
CA GLN A 111 -13.51 4.41 -16.09
C GLN A 111 -13.04 3.53 -17.26
N GLU A 112 -13.48 3.92 -18.46
CA GLU A 112 -12.82 3.60 -19.72
C GLU A 112 -11.31 3.90 -19.62
N GLU A 113 -10.51 3.14 -20.37
CA GLU A 113 -9.07 3.34 -20.52
C GLU A 113 -8.70 4.83 -20.63
N THR A 114 -7.91 5.35 -19.68
CA THR A 114 -7.23 6.64 -19.87
C THR A 114 -5.96 6.73 -19.02
N GLY A 115 -4.82 6.33 -19.60
CA GLY A 115 -3.49 6.82 -19.24
C GLY A 115 -3.05 6.69 -17.76
N PRO A 116 -1.84 7.17 -17.42
CA PRO A 116 -1.45 7.31 -16.02
C PRO A 116 -2.38 8.32 -15.31
N SER A 117 -2.80 8.01 -14.09
CA SER A 117 -3.70 8.84 -13.28
C SER A 117 -3.33 10.33 -13.36
N PRO A 118 -4.30 11.25 -13.56
CA PRO A 118 -4.05 12.69 -13.62
C PRO A 118 -3.25 13.24 -12.42
N ASP A 119 -3.42 12.63 -11.24
CA ASP A 119 -2.66 12.97 -10.03
C ASP A 119 -1.17 12.56 -10.15
N VAL A 120 -0.89 11.43 -10.79
CA VAL A 120 0.48 10.96 -11.07
C VAL A 120 1.13 11.81 -12.16
N GLU A 121 0.40 12.20 -13.21
CA GLU A 121 0.92 13.10 -14.24
C GLU A 121 1.22 14.50 -13.69
N LEU A 122 0.36 15.01 -12.81
CA LEU A 122 0.54 16.30 -12.17
C LEU A 122 1.73 16.27 -11.20
N LYS A 123 1.84 15.21 -10.37
CA LYS A 123 3.03 14.97 -9.53
C LYS A 123 4.31 14.85 -10.36
N LEU A 124 4.27 14.14 -11.48
CA LEU A 124 5.42 13.98 -12.37
C LEU A 124 5.82 15.32 -13.01
N ARG A 125 4.85 16.15 -13.41
CA ARG A 125 5.10 17.50 -13.95
C ARG A 125 5.74 18.40 -12.90
N THR A 126 5.19 18.45 -11.68
CA THR A 126 5.76 19.23 -10.58
C THR A 126 7.18 18.78 -10.23
N ILE A 127 7.47 17.48 -10.26
CA ILE A 127 8.82 16.97 -10.03
C ILE A 127 9.77 17.41 -11.15
N LYS A 128 9.34 17.34 -12.42
CA LYS A 128 10.16 17.78 -13.56
C LYS A 128 10.47 19.29 -13.50
N GLU A 129 9.50 20.11 -13.11
CA GLU A 129 9.70 21.56 -12.92
C GLU A 129 10.72 21.84 -11.81
N LYS A 130 10.58 21.20 -10.64
CA LYS A 130 11.54 21.35 -9.54
C LYS A 130 12.95 20.89 -9.89
N ILE A 131 13.09 19.81 -10.67
CA ILE A 131 14.41 19.35 -11.15
C ILE A 131 15.04 20.43 -12.03
N LYS A 132 14.25 21.05 -12.93
CA LYS A 132 14.74 22.12 -13.79
C LYS A 132 15.19 23.35 -13.00
N GLU A 133 14.38 23.80 -12.03
CA GLU A 133 14.75 24.92 -11.16
C GLU A 133 16.05 24.65 -10.39
N LEU A 134 16.23 23.42 -9.90
CA LEU A 134 17.47 23.02 -9.23
C LEU A 134 18.66 22.98 -10.20
N GLN A 135 18.47 22.55 -11.45
CA GLN A 135 19.51 22.56 -12.48
C GLN A 135 19.93 23.99 -12.83
N ASP A 136 18.96 24.89 -13.01
CA ASP A 136 19.22 26.30 -13.30
C ASP A 136 20.00 26.97 -12.14
N LEU A 137 19.62 26.69 -10.89
CA LEU A 137 20.33 27.19 -9.70
C LEU A 137 21.78 26.67 -9.62
N VAL A 138 21.99 25.39 -9.94
CA VAL A 138 23.34 24.80 -9.97
C VAL A 138 24.19 25.49 -11.05
N GLU A 139 23.65 25.76 -12.24
CA GLU A 139 24.37 26.49 -13.28
C GLU A 139 24.75 27.92 -12.87
N GLU A 140 23.85 28.64 -12.19
CA GLU A 140 24.15 29.97 -11.66
C GLU A 140 25.28 29.93 -10.63
N LEU A 141 25.21 29.01 -9.68
CA LEU A 141 26.24 28.82 -8.67
C LEU A 141 27.58 28.42 -9.29
N GLU A 142 27.58 27.56 -10.32
CA GLU A 142 28.80 27.20 -11.05
C GLU A 142 29.42 28.40 -11.78
N LYS A 143 28.60 29.29 -12.36
CA LYS A 143 29.07 30.52 -13.00
C LYS A 143 29.69 31.47 -11.99
N ASP A 144 29.14 31.56 -10.79
CA ASP A 144 29.68 32.40 -9.72
C ASP A 144 30.96 31.83 -9.09
N ILE A 145 31.15 30.51 -9.10
CA ILE A 145 32.42 29.86 -8.70
C ILE A 145 33.52 30.05 -9.77
N ARG A 146 33.17 30.19 -11.04
CA ARG A 146 34.13 30.37 -12.15
C ARG A 146 34.54 31.83 -12.42
N LYS A 147 33.98 32.81 -11.68
CA LYS A 147 34.47 34.19 -11.64
C LYS A 147 35.61 34.33 -10.64
#